data_AF-A0A6P3H9X7-F1
#
_entry.id   AF-A0A6P3H9X7-F1
#
_cell.length_a   1.000
_cell.length_b   1.000
_cell.length_c   1.000
_cell.angle_alpha   90.00
_cell.angle_beta   90.00
_cell.angle_gamma   90.00
#
_symmetry.space_group_name_H-M   'P 1'
#
loop_
_entity.id
_entity.type
_entity.pdbx_description
1 polymer ?
#
loop_
_entity_poly.entity_id
_entity_poly.type
_entity_poly.pdbx_seq_one_letter_code
_entity_poly.pdbx_strand_id
1 'polypeptide(L)'
;SLANRRVLTLLRQLRRVSPSSCLQDRNDFSFPQEVLHGSQLQKAQAISVLHEVTQHTFQLFSTEGSATTWDQSLLDKLHAALDQQLTDLQACLRQEEGLRGAPLLKEDSSLAVRKYFHRLTLYL
;
A
#
# COMPACT_ATOMS: atom_id res chain seq x y z
N SER A 1 -11.56 -9.29 2.14
CA SER A 1 -12.07 -8.55 0.98
C SER A 1 -11.66 -9.25 -0.33
N LEU A 2 -12.55 -9.29 -1.32
CA LEU A 2 -12.26 -9.78 -2.68
C LEU A 2 -11.21 -8.94 -3.38
N ALA A 3 -11.24 -7.61 -3.19
CA ALA A 3 -10.27 -6.67 -3.76
C ALA A 3 -8.83 -6.97 -3.28
N ASN A 4 -8.64 -7.19 -1.98
CA ASN A 4 -7.33 -7.54 -1.42
C ASN A 4 -6.81 -8.87 -1.99
N ARG A 5 -7.69 -9.86 -2.18
CA ARG A 5 -7.30 -11.14 -2.81
C ARG A 5 -6.84 -10.93 -4.24
N ARG A 6 -7.53 -10.10 -5.02
CA ARG A 6 -7.17 -9.77 -6.40
C ARG A 6 -5.80 -9.12 -6.48
N VAL A 7 -5.54 -8.09 -5.67
CA VAL A 7 -4.24 -7.41 -5.62
C VAL A 7 -3.12 -8.37 -5.24
N LEU A 8 -3.29 -9.19 -4.20
CA LEU A 8 -2.29 -10.17 -3.79
C LEU A 8 -2.02 -11.23 -4.86
N THR A 9 -3.03 -11.65 -5.62
CA THR A 9 -2.84 -12.58 -6.75
C THR A 9 -2.02 -11.93 -7.86
N LEU A 10 -2.32 -10.68 -8.23
CA LEU A 10 -1.57 -9.95 -9.26
C LEU A 10 -0.10 -9.73 -8.84
N LEU A 11 0.15 -9.33 -7.59
CA LEU A 11 1.51 -9.19 -7.05
C LEU A 11 2.31 -10.51 -7.13
N ARG A 12 1.67 -11.66 -6.89
CA ARG A 12 2.32 -12.97 -7.07
C ARG A 12 2.63 -13.29 -8.53
N GLN A 13 1.75 -12.90 -9.45
CA GLN A 13 1.92 -13.14 -10.88
C GLN A 13 3.02 -12.24 -11.48
N LEU A 14 3.22 -11.05 -10.92
CA LEU A 14 4.31 -10.17 -11.36
C LEU A 14 5.67 -10.85 -11.12
N ARG A 15 5.85 -11.57 -10.01
CA ARG A 15 7.13 -12.21 -9.61
C ARG A 15 7.83 -12.96 -10.78
N ARG A 16 9.01 -12.46 -11.17
CA ARG A 16 9.83 -13.02 -12.26
C ARG A 16 10.85 -14.06 -11.80
N VAL A 17 11.38 -13.92 -10.58
CA VAL A 17 12.42 -14.79 -10.01
C VAL A 17 12.05 -15.27 -8.62
N SER A 18 12.67 -16.37 -8.17
CA SER A 18 12.50 -16.85 -6.80
C SER A 18 13.17 -15.88 -5.81
N PRO A 19 12.52 -15.53 -4.67
CA PRO A 19 13.15 -14.71 -3.63
C PRO A 19 14.40 -15.35 -2.99
N SER A 20 14.64 -16.64 -3.23
CA SER A 20 15.86 -17.34 -2.82
C SER A 20 17.06 -17.02 -3.72
N SER A 21 16.84 -16.47 -4.90
CA SER A 21 17.92 -16.07 -5.82
C SER A 21 18.47 -14.68 -5.52
N CYS A 22 17.72 -13.85 -4.79
CA CYS A 22 18.05 -12.46 -4.46
C CYS A 22 18.38 -12.29 -2.97
N LEU A 23 19.04 -13.27 -2.33
CA LEU A 23 19.32 -13.23 -0.89
C LEU A 23 20.22 -12.06 -0.49
N GLN A 24 21.20 -11.74 -1.34
CA GLN A 24 22.15 -10.65 -1.11
C GLN A 24 21.50 -9.27 -1.30
N ASP A 25 20.40 -9.21 -2.06
CA ASP A 25 19.62 -8.00 -2.33
C ASP A 25 18.49 -7.82 -1.30
N ARG A 26 18.54 -8.50 -0.16
CA ARG A 26 17.53 -8.33 0.89
C ARG A 26 17.91 -7.15 1.78
N ASN A 27 16.92 -6.30 2.01
CA ASN A 27 17.04 -5.21 2.96
C ASN A 27 15.84 -5.23 3.92
N ASP A 28 16.09 -4.91 5.19
CA ASP A 28 15.01 -4.65 6.14
C ASP A 28 14.58 -3.19 6.04
N PHE A 29 13.41 -2.95 5.45
CA PHE A 29 12.83 -1.62 5.31
C PHE A 29 12.15 -1.11 6.58
N SER A 30 12.14 -1.90 7.66
CA SER A 30 11.51 -1.61 8.94
C SER A 30 10.03 -1.25 8.77
N PHE A 31 9.23 -2.24 8.39
CA PHE A 31 7.78 -2.06 8.20
C PHE A 31 7.15 -1.57 9.51
N PRO A 32 6.37 -0.47 9.49
CA PRO A 32 5.98 0.22 10.71
C PRO A 32 4.79 -0.45 11.40
N GLN A 33 4.98 -1.68 11.90
CA GLN A 33 3.92 -2.53 12.46
C GLN A 33 3.18 -1.87 13.62
N GLU A 34 3.88 -1.14 14.50
CA GLU A 34 3.29 -0.53 15.70
C GLU A 34 2.17 0.46 15.36
N VAL A 35 2.35 1.25 14.28
CA VAL A 35 1.36 2.23 13.81
C VAL A 35 0.34 1.63 12.82
N LEU A 36 0.57 0.43 12.28
CA LEU A 36 -0.32 -0.23 11.31
C LEU A 36 -1.19 -1.34 11.94
N HIS A 37 -0.69 -2.02 12.97
CA HIS A 37 -1.32 -3.14 13.67
C HIS A 37 -1.69 -2.81 15.12
N GLY A 38 -1.47 -1.58 15.59
CA GLY A 38 -1.83 -1.20 16.95
C GLY A 38 -3.32 -1.45 17.23
N SER A 39 -3.61 -2.28 18.22
CA SER A 39 -4.97 -2.61 18.73
C SER A 39 -5.78 -1.40 19.22
N GLN A 40 -5.22 -0.19 19.09
CA GLN A 40 -5.76 1.07 19.59
C GLN A 40 -6.22 2.03 18.48
N LEU A 41 -6.08 1.69 17.20
CA LEU A 41 -6.57 2.55 16.12
C LEU A 41 -8.10 2.53 16.06
N GLN A 42 -8.70 3.71 16.06
CA GLN A 42 -10.11 3.85 15.72
C GLN A 42 -10.32 3.46 14.24
N LYS A 43 -11.51 2.97 13.90
CA LYS A 43 -11.84 2.50 12.54
C LYS A 43 -11.49 3.50 11.45
N ALA A 44 -11.85 4.78 11.62
CA ALA A 44 -11.53 5.84 10.65
C ALA A 44 -10.01 6.04 10.46
N GLN A 45 -9.23 5.91 11.53
CA GLN A 45 -7.77 6.01 11.47
C GLN A 45 -7.17 4.80 10.74
N ALA A 46 -7.66 3.58 11.01
CA ALA A 46 -7.22 2.39 10.30
C ALA A 46 -7.54 2.46 8.79
N ILE A 47 -8.73 2.96 8.42
CA ILE A 47 -9.08 3.16 7.01
C ILE A 47 -8.16 4.22 6.36
N SER A 48 -7.88 5.32 7.06
CA SER A 48 -6.97 6.36 6.56
C SER A 48 -5.56 5.80 6.34
N VAL A 49 -5.07 4.98 7.27
CA VAL A 49 -3.76 4.32 7.19
C VAL A 49 -3.71 3.38 5.99
N LEU A 50 -4.76 2.55 5.80
CA LEU A 50 -4.87 1.66 4.65
C LEU A 50 -4.92 2.43 3.34
N HIS A 51 -5.62 3.57 3.30
CA HIS A 51 -5.67 4.44 2.13
C HIS A 51 -4.28 4.95 1.76
N GLU A 52 -3.51 5.47 2.72
CA GLU A 52 -2.14 5.96 2.48
C GLU A 52 -1.19 4.84 2.03
N VAL A 53 -1.23 3.66 2.66
CA VAL A 53 -0.43 2.50 2.25
C VAL A 53 -0.79 2.06 0.83
N THR A 54 -2.09 2.04 0.49
CA THR A 54 -2.56 1.68 -0.86
C THR A 54 -2.11 2.70 -1.89
N GLN A 55 -2.16 3.98 -1.55
CA GLN A 55 -1.75 5.08 -2.42
C GLN A 55 -0.24 5.02 -2.73
N HIS A 56 0.59 4.84 -1.70
CA HIS A 56 2.03 4.69 -1.92
C HIS A 56 2.39 3.40 -2.66
N THR A 57 1.64 2.31 -2.44
CA THR A 57 1.80 1.09 -3.24
C THR A 57 1.49 1.35 -4.71
N PHE A 58 0.38 2.04 -5.03
CA PHE A 58 0.05 2.43 -6.39
C PHE A 58 1.17 3.26 -7.04
N GLN A 59 1.68 4.27 -6.32
CA GLN A 59 2.77 5.12 -6.80
C GLN A 59 4.04 4.32 -7.10
N LEU A 60 4.42 3.39 -6.20
CA LEU A 60 5.61 2.55 -6.37
C LEU A 60 5.57 1.77 -7.69
N PHE A 61 4.43 1.15 -8.01
CA PHE A 61 4.21 0.39 -9.24
C PHE A 61 3.89 1.26 -10.47
N SER A 62 3.83 2.59 -10.31
CA SER A 62 3.59 3.54 -11.41
C SER A 62 4.85 4.33 -11.81
N THR A 63 5.99 4.06 -11.17
CA THR A 63 7.27 4.68 -11.52
C THR A 63 7.77 4.24 -12.90
N GLU A 64 8.51 5.08 -13.62
CA GLU A 64 8.93 4.83 -15.01
C GLU A 64 9.68 3.50 -15.22
N GLY A 65 10.45 3.05 -14.23
CA GLY A 65 11.14 1.75 -14.26
C GLY A 65 10.23 0.53 -14.09
N SER A 66 8.98 0.71 -13.69
CA SER A 66 8.04 -0.39 -13.47
C SER A 66 7.63 -1.06 -14.79
N ALA A 67 7.34 -0.27 -15.82
CA ALA A 67 6.89 -0.76 -17.13
C ALA A 67 7.98 -1.54 -17.91
N THR A 68 9.26 -1.25 -17.65
CA THR A 68 10.38 -2.00 -18.23
C THR A 68 10.72 -3.26 -17.42
N THR A 69 10.29 -3.32 -16.16
CA THR A 69 10.61 -4.41 -15.23
C THR A 69 9.55 -5.50 -15.22
N TRP A 70 8.26 -5.16 -15.33
CA TRP A 70 7.16 -6.11 -15.19
C TRP A 70 6.27 -6.19 -16.43
N ASP A 71 5.45 -7.24 -16.51
CA ASP A 71 4.46 -7.40 -17.58
C ASP A 71 3.41 -6.28 -17.53
N GLN A 72 3.31 -5.51 -18.60
CA GLN A 72 2.43 -4.34 -18.67
C GLN A 72 0.96 -4.71 -18.45
N SER A 73 0.48 -5.84 -18.98
CA SER A 73 -0.92 -6.26 -18.80
C SER A 73 -1.24 -6.58 -17.34
N LEU A 74 -0.28 -7.17 -16.62
CA LEU A 74 -0.41 -7.41 -15.19
C LEU A 74 -0.33 -6.12 -14.37
N LEU A 75 0.52 -5.17 -14.77
CA LEU A 75 0.59 -3.84 -14.15
C LEU A 75 -0.72 -3.08 -14.32
N ASP A 76 -1.30 -3.02 -15.52
CA ASP A 76 -2.57 -2.34 -15.76
C ASP A 76 -3.70 -2.91 -14.89
N LYS A 77 -3.73 -4.25 -14.74
CA LYS A 77 -4.68 -4.93 -13.85
C LYS A 77 -4.44 -4.61 -12.38
N LEU A 78 -3.17 -4.47 -11.98
CA LEU A 78 -2.79 -4.10 -10.62
C LEU A 78 -3.20 -2.65 -10.33
N HIS A 79 -2.90 -1.72 -11.23
CA HIS A 79 -3.30 -0.32 -11.11
C HIS A 79 -4.82 -0.18 -11.00
N ALA A 80 -5.58 -0.83 -11.87
CA ALA A 80 -7.05 -0.81 -11.80
C ALA A 80 -7.58 -1.42 -10.48
N ALA A 81 -6.95 -2.48 -9.97
CA ALA A 81 -7.37 -3.09 -8.71
C ALA A 81 -7.04 -2.21 -7.49
N LEU A 82 -5.88 -1.54 -7.49
CA LEU A 82 -5.47 -0.60 -6.44
C LEU A 82 -6.31 0.68 -6.47
N ASP A 83 -6.62 1.20 -7.65
CA ASP A 83 -7.49 2.38 -7.84
C ASP A 83 -8.91 2.13 -7.32
N GLN A 84 -9.47 0.96 -7.60
CA GLN A 84 -10.73 0.54 -7.02
C GLN A 84 -10.66 0.47 -5.49
N GLN A 85 -9.57 -0.07 -4.92
CA GLN A 85 -9.39 -0.10 -3.46
C GLN A 85 -9.30 1.31 -2.85
N LEU A 86 -8.61 2.24 -3.50
CA LEU A 86 -8.54 3.64 -3.05
C LEU A 86 -9.93 4.26 -3.05
N THR A 87 -10.70 4.06 -4.12
CA THR A 87 -12.09 4.54 -4.23
C THR A 87 -12.97 3.98 -3.10
N ASP A 88 -12.89 2.67 -2.85
CA ASP A 88 -13.66 2.01 -1.79
C ASP A 88 -13.27 2.53 -0.40
N LEU A 89 -11.97 2.71 -0.13
CA LEU A 89 -11.46 3.24 1.13
C LEU A 89 -11.90 4.70 1.34
N GLN A 90 -11.88 5.52 0.29
CA GLN A 90 -12.34 6.90 0.35
C GLN A 90 -13.85 7.00 0.60
N ALA A 91 -14.65 6.11 -0.01
CA ALA A 91 -16.07 6.00 0.29
C ALA A 91 -16.33 5.60 1.76
N CYS A 92 -15.55 4.63 2.27
CA CYS A 92 -15.60 4.24 3.68
C CYS A 92 -15.26 5.42 4.61
N LEU A 93 -14.22 6.21 4.29
CA LEU A 93 -13.84 7.38 5.08
C LEU A 93 -14.96 8.41 5.16
N ARG A 94 -15.58 8.76 4.03
CA ARG A 94 -16.69 9.72 4.00
C ARG A 94 -17.87 9.28 4.87
N GLN A 95 -18.15 7.98 4.89
CA GLN A 95 -19.18 7.42 5.76
C GLN A 95 -18.82 7.57 7.25
N GLU A 96 -17.56 7.33 7.62
CA GLU A 96 -17.10 7.49 9.01
C GLU A 96 -16.99 8.97 9.44
N GLU A 97 -16.56 9.86 8.55
CA GLU A 97 -16.48 11.31 8.77
C GLU A 97 -17.87 11.92 9.06
N GLY A 98 -18.88 11.54 8.27
CA GLY A 98 -20.27 11.94 8.48
C GLY A 98 -20.90 11.40 9.76
N LEU A 99 -20.29 10.39 10.39
CA LEU A 99 -20.78 9.76 11.62
C LEU A 99 -20.11 10.28 12.89
N ARG A 100 -18.85 10.78 12.86
CA ARG A 100 -18.11 11.06 14.11
C ARG A 100 -17.22 12.30 14.17
N GLY A 101 -16.98 13.04 13.08
CA GLY A 101 -16.07 14.20 13.14
C GLY A 101 -14.70 13.87 13.77
N ALA A 102 -14.29 12.59 13.70
CA ALA A 102 -13.10 12.09 14.37
C ALA A 102 -11.85 12.62 13.65
N PRO A 103 -10.74 12.86 14.36
CA PRO A 103 -9.49 13.26 13.73
C PRO A 103 -9.08 12.20 12.71
N LEU A 104 -8.71 12.67 11.52
CA LEU A 104 -8.09 11.86 10.49
C LEU A 104 -6.77 11.23 11.00
N LEU A 105 -6.06 10.60 10.08
CA LEU A 105 -4.78 9.96 10.32
C LEU A 105 -3.88 10.76 11.28
N LYS A 106 -3.35 10.10 12.32
CA LYS A 106 -2.35 10.72 13.20
C LYS A 106 -1.12 11.08 12.37
N GLU A 107 -0.59 12.27 12.57
CA GLU A 107 0.58 12.79 11.84
C GLU A 107 1.78 11.83 11.95
N ASP A 108 2.01 11.24 13.13
CA ASP A 108 3.05 10.24 13.36
C ASP A 108 2.84 8.96 12.52
N SER A 109 1.59 8.51 12.36
CA SER A 109 1.26 7.35 11.52
C SER A 109 1.54 7.65 10.05
N SER A 110 1.18 8.85 9.55
CA SER A 110 1.49 9.27 8.17
C SER A 110 2.99 9.28 7.95
N LEU A 111 3.71 9.92 8.87
CA LEU A 111 5.15 10.08 8.77
C LEU A 111 5.86 8.72 8.75
N ALA A 112 5.41 7.76 9.55
CA ALA A 112 5.96 6.41 9.56
C ALA A 112 5.75 5.67 8.23
N VAL A 113 4.54 5.76 7.64
CA VAL A 113 4.23 5.16 6.34
C VAL A 113 5.08 5.80 5.23
N ARG A 114 5.15 7.13 5.20
CA ARG A 114 5.97 7.87 4.23
C ARG A 114 7.45 7.52 4.33
N LYS A 115 8.00 7.47 5.56
CA LYS A 115 9.40 7.06 5.79
C LYS A 115 9.67 5.63 5.30
N TYR A 116 8.72 4.71 5.49
CA TYR A 116 8.82 3.35 5.00
C TYR A 116 8.91 3.30 3.46
N PHE A 117 7.98 3.95 2.75
CA PHE A 117 8.01 3.99 1.28
C PHE A 117 9.17 4.81 0.70
N HIS A 118 9.64 5.83 1.43
CA HIS A 118 10.84 6.55 1.04
C HIS A 118 12.08 5.64 1.06
N ARG A 119 12.25 4.80 2.08
CA ARG A 119 13.35 3.81 2.12
C ARG A 119 13.26 2.80 0.98
N LEU A 120 12.06 2.35 0.62
CA LEU A 120 11.85 1.49 -0.55
C LEU A 120 12.29 2.20 -1.84
N THR A 121 11.89 3.45 -2.01
CA THR A 121 12.21 4.24 -3.20
C THR A 121 13.70 4.55 -3.33
N LEU A 122 14.40 4.77 -2.21
CA LEU A 122 15.86 4.96 -2.22
C LEU A 122 16.65 3.69 -2.55
N TYR A 123 16.06 2.52 -2.31
CA TYR A 123 16.69 1.24 -2.56
C TYR A 123 16.54 0.77 -4.02
N LEU A 124 15.41 1.11 -4.65
CA LEU A 124 15.13 0.83 -6.05
C LEU A 124 15.86 1.80 -6.98
#